data_AF-A0A3B9ZUU4-F1
#
_entry.id   AF-A0A3B9ZUU4-F1
#
_cell.length_a   1.000
_cell.length_b   1.000
_cell.length_c   1.000
_cell.angle_alpha   90.00
_cell.angle_beta   90.00
_cell.angle_gamma   90.00
#
_symmetry.space_group_name_H-M   'P 1'
#
loop_
_entity.id
_entity.type
_entity.pdbx_description
1 polymer ?
#
loop_
_entity_poly.entity_id
_entity_poly.type
_entity_poly.pdbx_seq_one_letter_code
_entity_poly.pdbx_strand_id
1 'polypeptide(L)'
;MEYEINFLKALLLTITIETTVLFLLFKVFYKTLNRSNWILLLTGILTTFATLPYLWFILPLFIHAKLGYVVVSELSAIVAESVIILGLLRTGYSKALLISLICNGSSYLIGLFISFP
;
A
#
# COMPACT_ATOMS: atom_id res chain seq x y z
N MET A 1 -9.30 21.75 4.62
CA MET A 1 -9.97 21.28 3.38
C MET A 1 -8.97 20.89 2.29
N GLU A 2 -7.96 21.72 1.99
CA GLU A 2 -6.99 21.37 0.95
C GLU A 2 -6.18 20.10 1.28
N TYR A 3 -5.77 19.94 2.55
CA TYR A 3 -5.03 18.76 3.01
C TYR A 3 -5.82 17.46 2.84
N GLU A 4 -7.11 17.48 3.18
CA GLU A 4 -8.01 16.33 3.11
C GLU A 4 -8.32 15.96 1.64
N ILE A 5 -8.43 16.95 0.76
CA ILE A 5 -8.57 16.71 -0.69
C ILE A 5 -7.28 16.09 -1.24
N ASN A 6 -6.10 16.57 -0.83
CA ASN A 6 -4.83 16.00 -1.25
C ASN A 6 -4.66 14.56 -0.72
N PHE A 7 -5.09 14.31 0.52
CA PHE A 7 -5.17 12.97 1.07
C PHE A 7 -6.06 12.05 0.22
N LEU A 8 -7.27 12.48 -0.13
CA LEU A 8 -8.18 11.66 -0.94
C LEU A 8 -7.61 11.37 -2.34
N LYS A 9 -6.95 12.35 -2.96
CA LYS A 9 -6.26 12.15 -4.24
C LYS A 9 -5.13 11.13 -4.11
N ALA A 10 -4.30 11.26 -3.08
CA ALA A 10 -3.22 10.32 -2.79
C ALA A 10 -3.76 8.92 -2.51
N LEU A 11 -4.83 8.80 -1.70
CA LEU A 11 -5.48 7.53 -1.40
C LEU A 11 -5.97 6.82 -2.65
N LEU A 12 -6.72 7.52 -3.52
CA LEU A 12 -7.25 6.95 -4.76
C LEU A 12 -6.12 6.53 -5.72
N LEU A 13 -5.08 7.36 -5.83
CA LEU A 13 -3.90 7.07 -6.66
C LEU A 13 -3.17 5.82 -6.14
N THR A 14 -2.89 5.76 -4.83
CA THR A 14 -2.19 4.64 -4.20
C THR A 14 -3.00 3.35 -4.33
N ILE A 15 -4.31 3.36 -4.06
CA ILE A 15 -5.18 2.20 -4.25
C ILE A 15 -5.10 1.71 -5.69
N THR A 16 -5.14 2.62 -6.66
CA THR A 16 -5.07 2.26 -8.09
C THR A 16 -3.75 1.56 -8.39
N ILE A 17 -2.62 2.16 -8.00
CA ILE A 17 -1.29 1.61 -8.25
C ILE A 17 -1.12 0.25 -7.56
N GLU A 18 -1.38 0.18 -6.26
CA GLU A 18 -1.13 -1.02 -5.46
C GLU A 18 -2.03 -2.17 -5.87
N THR A 19 -3.30 -1.88 -6.19
CA THR A 19 -4.20 -2.89 -6.74
C THR A 19 -3.69 -3.38 -8.08
N THR A 20 -3.27 -2.50 -9.01
CA THR A 20 -2.72 -2.92 -10.30
C THR A 20 -1.46 -3.79 -10.11
N VAL A 21 -0.53 -3.38 -9.25
CA VAL A 21 0.69 -4.15 -8.94
C VAL A 21 0.34 -5.50 -8.33
N LEU A 22 -0.60 -5.55 -7.38
CA LEU A 22 -1.06 -6.79 -6.76
C LEU A 22 -1.65 -7.75 -7.81
N PHE A 23 -2.48 -7.25 -8.71
CA PHE A 23 -3.03 -8.03 -9.81
C PHE A 23 -1.93 -8.56 -10.74
N LEU A 24 -0.95 -7.72 -11.12
CA LEU A 24 0.19 -8.14 -11.93
C LEU A 24 1.00 -9.25 -11.23
N LEU A 25 1.31 -9.09 -9.96
CA LEU A 25 2.03 -10.10 -9.17
C LEU A 25 1.28 -11.44 -9.14
N PHE A 26 -0.01 -11.45 -8.84
CA PHE A 26 -0.76 -12.70 -8.71
C PHE A 26 -1.13 -13.36 -10.04
N LYS A 27 -1.46 -12.56 -11.07
CA LYS A 27 -1.90 -13.08 -12.36
C LYS A 27 -0.76 -13.39 -13.31
N VAL A 28 0.30 -12.59 -13.29
CA VAL A 28 1.44 -12.75 -14.22
C VAL A 28 2.57 -13.56 -13.58
N PHE A 29 3.05 -13.16 -12.40
CA PHE A 29 4.24 -13.75 -11.79
C PHE A 29 3.95 -15.05 -11.04
N TYR A 30 3.02 -15.03 -10.09
CA TYR A 30 2.68 -16.21 -9.30
C TYR A 30 1.73 -17.17 -10.03
N LYS A 31 1.19 -16.77 -11.20
CA LYS A 31 0.26 -17.54 -12.04
C LYS A 31 -0.83 -18.26 -11.25
N THR A 32 -1.30 -17.63 -10.17
CA THR A 32 -2.19 -18.27 -9.21
C THR A 32 -3.62 -18.13 -9.70
N LEU A 33 -4.04 -19.05 -10.58
CA LEU A 33 -5.33 -19.03 -11.27
C LEU A 33 -6.53 -19.16 -10.32
N ASN A 34 -6.36 -19.78 -9.14
CA ASN A 34 -7.46 -20.08 -8.22
C ASN A 34 -7.85 -18.92 -7.28
N ARG A 35 -7.17 -17.76 -7.32
CA ARG A 35 -7.58 -16.61 -6.48
C ARG A 35 -8.61 -15.75 -7.22
N SER A 36 -9.76 -15.56 -6.59
CA SER A 36 -10.83 -14.71 -7.09
C SER A 36 -10.35 -13.27 -7.27
N ASN A 37 -10.67 -12.68 -8.42
CA ASN A 37 -10.34 -11.28 -8.73
C ASN A 37 -10.96 -10.34 -7.69
N TRP A 38 -12.13 -10.68 -7.15
CA TRP A 38 -12.79 -9.90 -6.11
C TRP A 38 -11.95 -9.80 -4.84
N ILE A 39 -11.31 -10.90 -4.43
CA ILE A 39 -10.46 -10.93 -3.24
C ILE A 39 -9.20 -10.10 -3.46
N LEU A 40 -8.61 -10.14 -4.67
CA LEU A 40 -7.45 -9.30 -5.01
C LEU A 40 -7.81 -7.80 -4.97
N LEU A 41 -8.94 -7.42 -5.57
CA LEU A 41 -9.44 -6.04 -5.54
C LEU A 41 -9.67 -5.58 -4.10
N LEU A 42 -10.40 -6.39 -3.32
CA LEU A 42 -10.68 -6.09 -1.92
C LEU A 42 -9.37 -5.97 -1.11
N THR A 43 -8.40 -6.83 -1.35
CA THR A 43 -7.10 -6.78 -0.65
C THR A 43 -6.36 -5.49 -0.96
N GLY A 44 -6.27 -5.09 -2.23
CA GLY A 44 -5.63 -3.82 -2.63
C GLY A 44 -6.31 -2.60 -2.02
N ILE A 45 -7.64 -2.56 -2.01
CA ILE A 45 -8.39 -1.47 -1.39
C ILE A 45 -8.18 -1.45 0.13
N LEU A 46 -8.35 -2.60 0.81
CA LEU A 46 -8.30 -2.68 2.27
C LEU A 46 -6.92 -2.40 2.84
N THR A 47 -5.85 -2.84 2.17
CA THR A 47 -4.47 -2.57 2.60
C THR A 47 -4.23 -1.07 2.70
N THR A 48 -4.43 -0.34 1.60
CA THR A 48 -4.22 1.11 1.60
C THR A 48 -5.21 1.86 2.50
N PHE A 49 -6.50 1.48 2.53
CA PHE A 49 -7.49 2.13 3.41
C PHE A 49 -7.20 1.92 4.90
N ALA A 50 -6.62 0.78 5.26
CA ALA A 50 -6.30 0.47 6.66
C ALA A 50 -5.01 1.16 7.13
N THR A 51 -4.10 1.54 6.23
CA THR A 51 -2.80 2.13 6.58
C THR A 51 -2.77 3.63 6.35
N LEU A 52 -3.08 4.10 5.14
CA LEU A 52 -2.82 5.48 4.71
C LEU A 52 -3.47 6.56 5.59
N PRO A 53 -4.73 6.43 6.09
CA PRO A 53 -5.30 7.42 6.99
C PRO A 53 -4.50 7.58 8.30
N TYR A 54 -4.00 6.48 8.86
CA TYR A 54 -3.21 6.50 10.09
C TYR A 54 -1.86 7.18 9.84
N LEU A 55 -1.25 6.91 8.69
CA LEU A 55 0.02 7.55 8.30
C LEU A 55 -0.15 9.06 8.08
N TRP A 56 -1.23 9.50 7.45
CA TRP A 56 -1.44 10.92 7.14
C TRP A 56 -1.96 11.75 8.32
N PHE A 57 -2.79 11.18 9.19
CA PHE A 57 -3.47 11.96 10.24
C PHE A 57 -2.95 11.68 11.65
N ILE A 58 -2.35 10.51 11.90
CA ILE A 58 -1.96 10.10 13.26
C ILE A 58 -0.43 10.14 13.42
N LEU A 59 0.33 9.59 12.47
CA LEU A 59 1.78 9.53 12.56
C LEU A 59 2.49 10.89 12.71
N PRO A 60 2.07 11.99 12.03
CA PRO A 60 2.71 13.30 12.17
C PRO A 60 2.63 13.87 13.59
N LEU A 61 1.67 13.39 14.41
CA LEU A 61 1.54 13.80 15.81
C LEU A 61 2.71 13.31 16.68
N PHE A 62 3.42 12.27 16.23
CA PHE A 62 4.53 11.64 16.96
C PHE A 62 5.89 11.95 16.33
N ILE A 63 5.97 12.00 15.00
CA ILE A 63 7.25 12.10 14.28
C ILE A 63 7.29 13.38 13.44
N HIS A 64 8.17 14.29 13.84
CA HIS A 64 8.27 15.63 13.25
C HIS A 64 9.43 15.74 12.25
N ALA A 65 10.47 14.91 12.40
CA ALA A 65 11.61 14.89 11.49
C ALA A 65 11.20 14.25 10.16
N LYS A 66 11.34 14.99 9.03
CA LYS A 66 10.91 14.55 7.69
C LYS A 66 11.43 13.17 7.30
N LEU A 67 12.73 12.91 7.47
CA LEU A 67 13.34 11.62 7.14
C LEU A 67 12.76 10.50 8.02
N GLY A 68 12.63 10.76 9.32
CA GLY A 68 12.05 9.81 10.27
C GLY A 68 10.59 9.50 9.94
N TYR A 69 9.81 10.50 9.54
CA TYR A 69 8.42 10.34 9.13
C TYR A 69 8.32 9.39 7.93
N VAL A 70 9.09 9.64 6.86
CA VAL A 70 9.09 8.78 5.66
C VAL A 70 9.51 7.36 6.00
N VAL A 71 10.63 7.17 6.70
CA VAL A 71 11.12 5.81 7.00
C VAL A 71 10.11 5.04 7.86
N VAL A 72 9.56 5.67 8.90
CA VAL A 72 8.61 5.00 9.79
C VAL A 72 7.27 4.78 9.10
N SER A 73 6.80 5.71 8.26
CA SER A 73 5.55 5.54 7.52
C SER A 73 5.62 4.34 6.59
N GLU A 74 6.66 4.24 5.76
CA GLU A 74 6.82 3.14 4.81
C GLU A 74 6.97 1.79 5.53
N LEU A 75 7.81 1.71 6.56
CA LEU A 75 8.01 0.46 7.30
C LEU A 75 6.72 0.01 8.00
N SER A 76 5.97 0.94 8.60
CA SER A 76 4.71 0.61 9.27
C SER A 76 3.63 0.17 8.28
N ALA A 77 3.54 0.80 7.10
CA ALA A 77 2.67 0.38 6.02
C ALA A 77 3.01 -1.04 5.55
N ILE A 78 4.28 -1.30 5.24
CA ILE A 78 4.74 -2.62 4.76
C ILE A 78 4.40 -3.73 5.76
N VAL A 79 4.65 -3.49 7.05
CA VAL A 79 4.34 -4.49 8.08
C VAL A 79 2.83 -4.70 8.19
N ALA A 80 2.04 -3.63 8.35
CA ALA A 80 0.59 -3.72 8.53
C ALA A 80 -0.10 -4.37 7.32
N GLU A 81 0.25 -3.95 6.11
CA GLU A 81 -0.33 -4.50 4.89
C GLU A 81 0.08 -5.93 4.64
N SER A 82 1.31 -6.32 4.97
CA SER A 82 1.73 -7.73 4.88
C SER A 82 0.85 -8.65 5.74
N VAL A 83 0.40 -8.18 6.91
CA VAL A 83 -0.53 -8.94 7.76
C VAL A 83 -1.91 -9.07 7.11
N ILE A 84 -2.42 -8.00 6.50
CA ILE A 84 -3.71 -8.02 5.78
C ILE A 84 -3.62 -8.95 4.57
N ILE A 85 -2.56 -8.85 3.76
CA ILE A 85 -2.30 -9.71 2.60
C ILE A 85 -2.18 -11.18 3.02
N LEU A 86 -1.47 -11.45 4.11
CA LEU A 86 -1.36 -12.78 4.69
C LEU A 86 -2.74 -13.33 5.05
N GLY A 87 -3.57 -12.55 5.75
CA GLY A 87 -4.91 -12.97 6.16
C GLY A 87 -5.88 -13.22 5.00
N LEU A 88 -5.96 -12.28 4.06
CA LEU A 88 -6.93 -12.32 2.95
C LEU A 88 -6.51 -13.27 1.82
N LEU A 89 -5.24 -13.24 1.42
CA LEU A 89 -4.74 -14.03 0.29
C LEU A 89 -4.12 -15.36 0.72
N ARG A 90 -4.00 -15.60 2.04
CA ARG A 90 -3.43 -16.82 2.64
C ARG A 90 -2.12 -17.21 1.95
N THR A 91 -1.26 -16.22 1.75
CA THR A 91 0.09 -16.43 1.21
C THR A 91 1.03 -16.87 2.33
N GLY A 92 2.25 -17.32 2.02
CA GLY A 92 3.27 -17.51 3.05
C GLY A 92 3.79 -16.16 3.55
N TYR A 93 4.22 -16.08 4.82
CA TYR A 93 4.72 -14.84 5.45
C TYR A 93 5.73 -14.07 4.57
N SER A 94 6.76 -14.77 4.06
CA SER A 94 7.78 -14.15 3.21
C SER A 94 7.21 -13.60 1.90
N LYS A 95 6.20 -14.27 1.32
CA LYS A 95 5.53 -13.78 0.10
C LYS A 95 4.66 -12.56 0.42
N ALA A 96 3.92 -12.59 1.53
CA ALA A 96 3.07 -11.47 1.94
C ALA A 96 3.90 -10.19 2.16
N LEU A 97 5.04 -10.32 2.86
CA LEU A 97 5.96 -9.20 3.10
C LEU A 97 6.59 -8.70 1.80
N LEU A 98 7.04 -9.60 0.91
CA LEU A 98 7.59 -9.21 -0.38
C LEU A 98 6.55 -8.50 -1.27
N ILE A 99 5.32 -9.00 -1.30
CA ILE A 99 4.22 -8.38 -2.06
C ILE A 99 3.96 -6.97 -1.53
N SER A 100 3.82 -6.82 -0.21
CA SER A 100 3.58 -5.51 0.41
C SER A 100 4.72 -4.53 0.13
N LEU A 101 5.97 -4.98 0.23
CA LEU A 101 7.15 -4.18 -0.11
C LEU A 101 7.13 -3.72 -1.57
N ILE A 102 6.76 -4.60 -2.51
CA ILE A 102 6.67 -4.23 -3.93
C ILE A 102 5.51 -3.24 -4.16
N CYS A 103 4.36 -3.44 -3.53
CA CYS A 103 3.21 -2.53 -3.64
C CYS A 103 3.54 -1.13 -3.11
N ASN A 104 3.96 -1.02 -1.84
CA ASN A 104 4.34 0.26 -1.22
C ASN A 104 5.52 0.91 -1.97
N GLY A 105 6.54 0.13 -2.33
CA GLY A 105 7.67 0.64 -3.10
C GLY A 105 7.24 1.22 -4.46
N SER A 106 6.30 0.55 -5.14
CA SER A 106 5.78 1.03 -6.43
C SER A 106 4.94 2.29 -6.28
N SER A 107 4.06 2.34 -5.28
CA SER A 107 3.21 3.50 -5.02
C SER A 107 4.01 4.71 -4.56
N TYR A 108 5.00 4.52 -3.69
CA TYR A 108 5.95 5.56 -3.29
C TYR A 108 6.73 6.12 -4.48
N LEU A 109 7.34 5.26 -5.31
CA LEU A 109 8.13 5.69 -6.46
C LEU A 109 7.29 6.45 -7.48
N ILE A 110 6.11 5.93 -7.84
CA ILE A 110 5.20 6.62 -8.77
C ILE A 110 4.69 7.93 -8.15
N GLY A 111 4.41 7.93 -6.85
CA GLY A 111 4.03 9.13 -6.10
C GLY A 111 5.11 10.21 -6.17
N LEU A 112 6.39 9.84 -6.05
CA LEU A 112 7.50 10.77 -6.25
C LEU A 112 7.49 11.36 -7.67
N PHE A 113 7.35 10.54 -8.71
CA PHE A 113 7.33 11.03 -10.10
C PHE A 113 6.17 11.99 -10.39
N ILE A 114 5.01 11.81 -9.76
CA ILE A 114 3.83 12.66 -9.98
C ILE A 114 3.88 13.93 -9.11
N SER A 115 4.46 13.82 -7.91
CA SER A 115 4.50 14.94 -6.93
C SER A 115 5.69 15.89 -7.16
N PHE A 116 6.67 15.49 -7.96
CA PHE A 116 7.71 16.36 -8.48
C PHE A 116 7.28 16.94 -9.84
N PRO A 117 6.96 18.24 -9.94
CA PRO A 117 7.15 18.98 -11.19
C PRO A 117 8.64 19.17 -11.50
#